data_AF-A0AB39CWY3-F1
#
_entry.id   AF-A0AB39CWY3-F1
#
_cell.length_a   1.000
_cell.length_b   1.000
_cell.length_c   1.000
_cell.angle_alpha   90.00
_cell.angle_beta   90.00
_cell.angle_gamma   90.00
#
_symmetry.space_group_name_H-M   'P 1'
#
loop_
_entity.id
_entity.type
_entity.pdbx_description
1 polymer ?
#
loop_
_entity_poly.entity_id
_entity_poly.type
_entity_poly.pdbx_seq_one_letter_code
_entity_poly.pdbx_strand_id
1 'polypeptide(L)' 'MDNLKIRQPQDPKQINLNEPWEVRGWCKTLGVTEAKLKEAVKAVGTQVAAVKKYLGK' A
#
# COMPACT_ATOMS: atom_id res chain seq x y z
N MET A 1 -27.17 -15.87 14.72
CA MET A 1 -25.94 -15.40 15.41
C MET A 1 -24.99 -14.83 14.38
N ASP A 2 -25.19 -13.55 14.09
CA ASP A 2 -24.48 -12.79 13.09
C ASP A 2 -23.11 -12.39 13.66
N ASN A 3 -22.06 -13.13 13.27
CA ASN A 3 -20.69 -12.75 13.55
C ASN A 3 -20.28 -11.53 12.69
N LEU A 4 -20.90 -10.38 12.94
CA LEU A 4 -20.61 -9.10 12.27
C LEU A 4 -19.35 -8.42 12.84
N LYS A 5 -18.34 -9.20 13.25
CA LYS A 5 -17.04 -8.70 13.72
C LYS A 5 -15.93 -8.84 12.69
N ILE A 6 -16.26 -9.02 11.41
CA ILE A 6 -15.31 -8.74 10.34
C ILE A 6 -15.34 -7.23 10.08
N ARG A 7 -14.82 -6.48 11.06
CA ARG A 7 -14.62 -5.03 10.95
C ARG A 7 -13.49 -4.78 9.96
N GLN A 8 -13.83 -4.81 8.68
CA GLN A 8 -13.10 -4.12 7.62
C GLN A 8 -11.67 -4.68 7.39
N PRO A 9 -11.10 -4.60 6.18
CA PRO A 9 -9.72 -5.01 6.00
C PRO A 9 -8.82 -4.04 6.80
N GLN A 10 -8.25 -4.52 7.90
CA GLN A 10 -7.38 -3.74 8.78
C GLN A 10 -6.07 -3.33 8.08
N ASP A 11 -5.79 -3.90 6.91
CA ASP A 11 -4.76 -3.46 5.99
C ASP A 11 -5.37 -2.75 4.78
N PRO A 12 -5.01 -1.48 4.49
CA PRO A 12 -5.27 -0.89 3.19
C PRO A 12 -4.70 -1.81 2.10
N LYS A 13 -5.57 -2.36 1.26
CA LYS A 13 -5.17 -3.30 0.19
C LYS A 13 -4.47 -2.60 -0.96
N GLN A 14 -4.63 -1.28 -1.05
CA GLN A 14 -4.14 -0.47 -2.16
C GLN A 14 -3.46 0.81 -1.67
N ILE A 15 -2.48 1.27 -2.44
CA ILE A 15 -1.71 2.50 -2.28
C ILE A 15 -2.35 3.56 -3.15
N ASN A 16 -2.89 4.62 -2.55
CA ASN A 16 -3.43 5.75 -3.26
C ASN A 16 -2.33 6.79 -3.50
N LEU A 17 -1.85 6.87 -4.74
CA LEU A 17 -0.84 7.85 -5.14
C LEU A 17 -1.38 9.28 -5.25
N ASN A 18 -2.71 9.47 -5.26
CA ASN A 18 -3.34 10.79 -5.34
C ASN A 18 -3.24 11.56 -4.02
N GLU A 19 -3.02 10.85 -2.91
CA GLU A 19 -2.97 11.45 -1.58
C GLU A 19 -1.51 11.52 -1.08
N PRO A 20 -0.89 12.72 -1.06
CA PRO A 20 0.53 12.87 -0.76
C PRO A 20 0.89 12.51 0.70
N TRP A 21 -0.08 12.50 1.60
CA TRP A 21 0.10 12.06 2.99
C TRP A 21 0.10 10.53 3.10
N GLU A 22 -0.73 9.84 2.32
CA GLU A 22 -0.80 8.38 2.28
C GLU A 22 0.46 7.80 1.65
N VAL A 23 0.90 8.39 0.54
CA VAL A 23 2.17 8.11 -0.12
C VAL A 23 3.35 8.24 0.83
N ARG A 24 3.39 9.30 1.65
CA ARG A 24 4.44 9.49 2.66
C ARG A 24 4.38 8.41 3.76
N GLY A 25 3.19 8.04 4.19
CA GLY A 25 2.97 6.95 5.15
C GLY A 25 3.50 5.61 4.62
N TRP A 26 3.22 5.29 3.36
CA TRP A 26 3.72 4.09 2.69
C TRP A 26 5.23 4.13 2.44
N CYS A 27 5.75 5.26 2.00
CA CYS A 27 7.19 5.52 1.89
C CYS A 27 7.91 5.23 3.21
N LYS A 28 7.36 5.68 4.34
CA LYS A 28 7.91 5.39 5.68
C LYS A 28 7.75 3.93 6.09
N THR A 29 6.60 3.32 5.82
CA THR A 29 6.28 1.92 6.16
C THR A 29 7.16 0.94 5.39
N LEU A 30 7.36 1.19 4.09
CA LEU A 30 8.16 0.36 3.20
C LEU A 30 9.65 0.76 3.25
N GLY A 31 9.97 1.95 3.77
CA GLY A 31 11.32 2.49 3.79
C GLY A 31 11.86 2.75 2.38
N VAL A 32 11.02 3.23 1.48
CA VAL A 32 11.36 3.52 0.07
C VAL A 32 10.99 4.95 -0.28
N THR A 33 11.65 5.56 -1.26
CA THR A 33 11.30 6.92 -1.68
C THR A 33 9.97 6.98 -2.44
N GLU A 34 9.39 8.18 -2.51
CA GLU A 34 8.16 8.44 -3.26
C GLU A 34 8.23 7.99 -4.72
N ALA A 35 9.38 8.24 -5.36
CA ALA A 35 9.64 7.82 -6.73
C ALA A 35 9.64 6.28 -6.84
N LYS A 36 10.27 5.58 -5.89
CA LYS A 36 10.32 4.12 -5.88
C LYS A 36 8.94 3.50 -5.62
N LEU A 37 8.13 4.14 -4.76
CA LEU A 37 6.75 3.74 -4.53
C LEU A 37 5.91 3.90 -5.81
N LYS A 38 6.01 5.04 -6.49
CA LYS A 38 5.32 5.31 -7.76
C LYS A 38 5.75 4.34 -8.86
N GLU A 39 7.05 4.04 -8.95
CA GLU A 39 7.60 3.06 -9.89
C GLU A 39 7.05 1.65 -9.62
N ALA A 40 7.06 1.21 -8.36
CA ALA A 40 6.50 -0.08 -7.97
C ALA A 40 5.01 -0.15 -8.28
N VAL A 41 4.24 0.87 -7.92
CA VAL A 41 2.80 0.95 -8.21
C VAL A 41 2.53 0.94 -9.72
N LYS A 42 3.39 1.59 -10.53
CA LYS A 42 3.28 1.55 -12.00
C LYS A 42 3.61 0.17 -12.57
N ALA A 43 4.53 -0.56 -11.95
CA ALA A 43 4.98 -1.88 -12.40
C ALA A 43 3.98 -3.00 -12.03
N VAL A 44 3.41 -2.97 -10.82
CA VAL A 44 2.59 -4.07 -10.28
C VAL A 44 1.16 -3.68 -9.91
N GLY A 45 0.79 -2.41 -10.10
CA GLY A 45 -0.49 -1.84 -9.69
C GLY A 45 -0.48 -1.27 -8.27
N THR A 46 -1.59 -0.69 -7.86
CA THR A 46 -1.78 -0.08 -6.54
C THR A 46 -1.80 -1.09 -5.40
N GLN A 47 -1.81 -2.40 -5.65
CA GLN A 47 -1.89 -3.39 -4.58
C GLN A 47 -0.64 -3.41 -3.68
N VAL A 48 -0.84 -3.22 -2.38
CA VAL A 48 0.25 -3.19 -1.38
C VAL A 48 1.04 -4.49 -1.37
N ALA A 49 0.37 -5.64 -1.44
CA ALA A 49 1.02 -6.95 -1.45
C ALA A 49 1.95 -7.11 -2.67
N ALA A 50 1.51 -6.62 -3.83
CA ALA A 50 2.30 -6.68 -5.04
C ALA A 50 3.50 -5.70 -4.96
N VAL A 51 3.26 -4.50 -4.43
CA VAL A 51 4.31 -3.47 -4.25
C VAL A 51 5.36 -3.93 -3.25
N LYS A 52 4.95 -4.51 -2.11
CA LYS A 52 5.86 -5.14 -1.13
C LYS A 52 6.70 -6.24 -1.77
N LYS A 53 6.05 -7.15 -2.53
CA LYS A 53 6.73 -8.22 -3.26
C LYS A 53 7.74 -7.68 -4.28
N TYR A 54 7.39 -6.63 -5.02
CA TYR A 54 8.28 -5.96 -5.99
C TYR A 54 9.48 -5.29 -5.30
N LEU A 55 9.25 -4.66 -4.15
CA LEU A 55 10.28 -3.98 -3.37
C LEU A 55 11.10 -4.90 -2.46
N GLY A 56 10.74 -6.19 -2.35
CA GLY A 56 11.38 -7.15 -1.46
C GLY A 56 11.20 -6.83 0.02
N LYS A 57 10.04 -6.29 0.40
CA LYS A 57 9.68 -5.82 1.75
C LYS A 57 8.62 -6.67 2.42
#